data_AF-A0A838V0C4-F1
#
_entry.id   AF-A0A838V0C4-F1
#
_cell.length_a   1.000
_cell.length_b   1.000
_cell.length_c   1.000
_cell.angle_alpha   90.00
_cell.angle_beta   90.00
_cell.angle_gamma   90.00
#
_symmetry.space_group_name_H-M   'P 1'
#
loop_
_entity.id
_entity.type
_entity.pdbx_description
1 polymer ?
#
loop_
_entity_poly.entity_id
_entity_poly.type
_entity_poly.pdbx_seq_one_letter_code
_entity_poly.pdbx_strand_id
1 'polypeptide(L)'
;WAVSSAVAHGGIPADAARAWAHIQGIFHAVGARNVGWVWSPADPAHDQLYAPPPSTIDVVLLSLISYPHTKWATPSAAIAATRVRYPNKPLIVEVSAAGAPQQKAQWLTQVGQAVHRNGGVFALIYHEGSPDITATDAVNQSWSLTSDPASLRAMRAVVGTLTPSKSTNPPARNLPHNQPIAEHKSILNVAP
;
A
#
# COMPACT_ATOMS: atom_id res chain seq x y z
N TRP A 1 -0.43 16.40 10.05
CA TRP A 1 -0.02 15.39 11.05
C TRP A 1 -0.90 14.17 10.85
N ALA A 2 -0.34 13.06 10.40
CA ALA A 2 -1.12 11.87 10.05
C ALA A 2 -1.63 11.18 11.32
N VAL A 3 -2.95 10.99 11.42
CA VAL A 3 -3.63 10.30 12.53
C VAL A 3 -3.61 8.77 12.32
N SER A 4 -2.96 8.28 11.27
CA SER A 4 -2.88 6.85 10.97
C SER A 4 -1.50 6.49 10.39
N SER A 5 -0.49 6.42 11.25
CA SER A 5 0.70 5.61 11.00
C SER A 5 1.33 5.26 12.34
N ALA A 6 1.19 4.00 12.79
CA ALA A 6 1.81 3.48 14.01
C ALA A 6 1.87 4.45 15.21
N VAL A 7 0.92 5.38 15.36
CA VAL A 7 0.96 6.35 16.46
C VAL A 7 0.31 5.69 17.66
N ALA A 8 1.13 5.03 18.47
CA ALA A 8 0.80 4.89 19.88
C ALA A 8 0.96 6.29 20.50
N HIS A 9 -0.16 6.95 20.80
CA HIS A 9 -0.20 8.16 21.63
C HIS A 9 0.70 9.34 21.20
N GLY A 10 0.75 9.64 19.90
CA GLY A 10 1.38 10.88 19.40
C GLY A 10 2.90 10.85 19.24
N GLY A 11 3.54 9.68 19.38
CA GLY A 11 4.95 9.48 19.07
C GLY A 11 5.19 8.50 17.92
N ILE A 12 6.35 8.61 17.27
CA ILE A 12 6.92 7.54 16.45
C ILE A 12 7.35 6.43 17.43
N PRO A 13 6.78 5.21 17.40
CA PRO A 13 7.22 4.17 18.32
C PRO A 13 8.62 3.74 17.92
N ALA A 14 9.58 3.91 18.85
CA ALA A 14 10.92 3.36 18.71
C ALA A 14 10.91 1.84 18.43
N ASP A 15 9.81 1.18 18.78
CA ASP A 15 9.60 -0.25 18.65
C ASP A 15 8.99 -0.70 17.32
N ALA A 16 8.74 0.19 16.35
CA ALA A 16 8.09 -0.17 15.08
C ALA A 16 8.84 -1.30 14.35
N ALA A 17 10.17 -1.21 14.24
CA ALA A 17 11.00 -2.25 13.64
C ALA A 17 10.98 -3.57 14.44
N ARG A 18 10.90 -3.50 15.78
CA ARG A 18 10.82 -4.67 16.67
C ARG A 18 9.48 -5.38 16.52
N ALA A 19 8.38 -4.63 16.53
CA ALA A 19 7.03 -5.17 16.33
C ALA A 19 6.89 -5.79 14.93
N TRP A 20 7.43 -5.13 13.90
CA TRP A 20 7.49 -5.67 12.54
C TRP A 20 8.18 -7.04 12.50
N ALA A 21 9.40 -7.13 13.04
CA ALA A 21 10.16 -8.38 13.07
C ALA A 21 9.43 -9.48 13.86
N HIS A 22 8.77 -9.13 14.96
CA HIS A 22 8.00 -10.08 15.77
C HIS A 22 6.80 -10.66 14.99
N ILE A 23 6.02 -9.81 14.33
CA ILE A 23 4.87 -10.25 13.53
C ILE A 23 5.33 -11.13 12.37
N GLN A 24 6.40 -10.74 11.66
CA GLN A 24 7.01 -11.60 10.63
C GLN A 24 7.43 -12.97 11.18
N GLY A 25 8.06 -12.98 12.36
CA GLY A 25 8.45 -14.19 13.06
C GLY A 25 7.29 -15.14 13.34
N ILE A 26 6.14 -14.61 13.78
CA ILE A 26 4.92 -15.42 14.02
C ILE A 26 4.45 -16.08 12.72
N PHE A 27 4.35 -15.31 11.63
CA PHE A 27 3.91 -15.84 10.34
C PHE A 27 4.87 -16.91 9.81
N HIS A 28 6.19 -16.69 9.96
CA HIS A 28 7.18 -17.69 9.60
C HIS A 28 7.08 -18.96 10.45
N ALA A 29 6.85 -18.83 11.76
CA ALA A 29 6.73 -19.95 12.69
C ALA A 29 5.54 -20.86 12.38
N VAL A 30 4.41 -20.29 11.93
CA VAL A 30 3.23 -21.07 11.50
C VAL A 30 3.31 -21.53 10.03
N GLY A 31 4.41 -21.26 9.34
CA GLY A 31 4.61 -21.68 7.94
C GLY A 31 3.82 -20.86 6.92
N ALA A 32 3.30 -19.68 7.28
CA ALA A 32 2.59 -18.80 6.36
C ALA A 32 3.57 -18.16 5.35
N ARG A 33 3.62 -18.74 4.14
CA ARG A 33 4.51 -18.31 3.05
C ARG A 33 3.79 -17.54 1.94
N ASN A 34 2.49 -17.36 2.05
CA ASN A 34 1.60 -16.71 1.07
C ASN A 34 1.31 -15.24 1.42
N VAL A 35 2.17 -14.59 2.20
CA VAL A 35 1.98 -13.24 2.73
C VAL A 35 3.06 -12.31 2.17
N GLY A 36 2.64 -11.12 1.73
CA GLY A 36 3.54 -10.03 1.35
C GLY A 36 3.56 -8.94 2.41
N TRP A 37 4.74 -8.39 2.68
CA TRP A 37 4.96 -7.40 3.72
C TRP A 37 5.01 -5.98 3.14
N VAL A 38 3.96 -5.20 3.44
CA VAL A 38 3.81 -3.83 2.95
C VAL A 38 4.19 -2.83 4.04
N TRP A 39 5.19 -2.00 3.76
CA TRP A 39 5.57 -0.89 4.64
C TRP A 39 4.86 0.39 4.23
N SER A 40 4.02 0.95 5.11
CA SER A 40 3.17 2.12 4.84
C SER A 40 3.38 3.22 5.91
N PRO A 41 4.52 3.92 5.90
CA PRO A 41 4.77 5.05 6.79
C PRO A 41 4.01 6.30 6.30
N ALA A 42 3.64 7.21 7.20
CA ALA A 42 3.04 8.48 6.80
C ALA A 42 3.97 9.38 5.96
N ASP A 43 5.28 9.25 6.17
CA ASP A 43 6.31 9.93 5.39
C ASP A 43 7.41 8.95 5.00
N PRO A 44 7.24 8.20 3.89
CA PRO A 44 8.24 7.25 3.43
C PRO A 44 9.58 7.88 3.09
N ALA A 45 9.68 9.18 2.85
CA ALA A 45 10.95 9.82 2.52
C ALA A 45 11.84 10.04 3.76
N HIS A 46 11.24 10.10 4.97
CA HIS A 46 11.90 10.47 6.21
C HIS A 46 11.65 9.48 7.37
N ASP A 47 11.47 8.20 7.04
CA ASP A 47 11.13 7.16 8.01
C ASP A 47 12.33 6.44 8.66
N GLN A 48 13.56 6.94 8.46
CA GLN A 48 14.79 6.24 8.84
C GLN A 48 14.84 5.87 10.32
N LEU A 49 14.20 6.67 11.17
CA LEU A 49 14.18 6.46 12.62
C LEU A 49 13.40 5.21 13.04
N TYR A 50 12.45 4.74 12.23
CA TYR A 50 11.48 3.72 12.64
C TYR A 50 11.18 2.65 11.58
N ALA A 51 11.66 2.82 10.35
CA ALA A 51 11.48 1.83 9.30
C ALA A 51 12.14 0.49 9.67
N PRO A 52 11.50 -0.64 9.37
CA PRO A 52 12.15 -1.94 9.46
C PRO A 52 13.27 -2.05 8.42
N PRO A 53 14.17 -3.03 8.55
CA PRO A 53 15.23 -3.26 7.56
C PRO A 53 14.65 -3.39 6.14
N PRO A 54 15.20 -2.71 5.12
CA PRO A 54 14.65 -2.81 3.77
C PRO A 54 14.58 -4.24 3.23
N SER A 55 15.45 -5.15 3.67
CA SER A 55 15.43 -6.57 3.28
C SER A 55 14.16 -7.31 3.71
N THR A 56 13.43 -6.81 4.71
CA THR A 56 12.22 -7.44 5.25
C THR A 56 10.92 -6.86 4.68
N ILE A 57 11.01 -5.85 3.82
CA ILE A 57 9.88 -5.18 3.16
C ILE A 57 9.73 -5.76 1.75
N ASP A 58 8.54 -6.23 1.37
CA ASP A 58 8.28 -6.66 -0.01
C ASP A 58 7.89 -5.47 -0.89
N VAL A 59 7.04 -4.57 -0.37
CA VAL A 59 6.48 -3.43 -1.11
C VAL A 59 6.37 -2.22 -0.17
N VAL A 60 6.56 -1.02 -0.70
CA VAL A 60 6.30 0.23 0.05
C VAL A 60 5.00 0.85 -0.46
N LEU A 61 4.14 1.28 0.46
CA LEU A 61 2.91 1.99 0.15
C LEU A 61 3.09 3.49 0.42
N LEU A 62 2.79 4.30 -0.59
CA LEU A 62 2.75 5.76 -0.50
C LEU A 62 1.27 6.21 -0.50
N SER A 63 0.79 6.72 0.62
CA SER A 63 -0.56 7.29 0.73
C SER A 63 -0.54 8.79 0.40
N LEU A 64 -1.37 9.20 -0.56
CA LEU A 64 -1.61 10.59 -0.92
C LEU A 64 -3.10 10.92 -0.74
N ILE A 65 -3.43 11.43 0.44
CA ILE A 65 -4.81 11.81 0.79
C ILE A 65 -4.95 13.33 0.70
N SER A 66 -5.79 13.78 -0.24
CA SER A 66 -5.96 15.19 -0.59
C SER A 66 -7.25 15.74 0.01
N TYR A 67 -7.11 16.44 1.14
CA TYR A 67 -8.25 16.98 1.89
C TYR A 67 -8.76 18.31 1.30
N PRO A 68 -10.08 18.61 1.42
CA PRO A 68 -10.62 19.91 1.04
C PRO A 68 -9.89 21.05 1.75
N HIS A 69 -9.70 22.18 1.04
CA HIS A 69 -9.07 23.40 1.58
C HIS A 69 -7.62 23.24 2.07
N THR A 70 -6.93 22.17 1.66
CA THR A 70 -5.50 21.97 1.94
C THR A 70 -4.66 22.08 0.68
N LYS A 71 -3.35 22.24 0.86
CA LYS A 71 -2.40 22.10 -0.25
C LYS A 71 -2.23 20.62 -0.58
N TRP A 72 -2.53 20.25 -1.82
CA TRP A 72 -2.38 18.88 -2.28
C TRP A 72 -0.95 18.59 -2.71
N ALA A 73 -0.47 17.39 -2.40
CA ALA A 73 0.86 16.94 -2.79
C ALA A 73 0.96 16.78 -4.31
N THR A 74 2.13 17.09 -4.87
CA THR A 74 2.46 16.79 -6.27
C THR A 74 2.82 15.30 -6.39
N PRO A 75 2.01 14.46 -7.06
CA PRO A 75 2.20 13.01 -7.04
C PRO A 75 3.58 12.55 -7.56
N SER A 76 4.11 13.20 -8.60
CA SER A 76 5.43 12.87 -9.15
C SER A 76 6.57 13.14 -8.18
N ALA A 77 6.51 14.24 -7.42
CA ALA A 77 7.52 14.59 -6.43
C ALA A 77 7.50 13.59 -5.26
N ALA A 78 6.30 13.22 -4.78
CA ALA A 78 6.15 12.25 -3.69
C ALA A 78 6.66 10.85 -4.09
N ILE A 79 6.35 10.39 -5.30
CA ILE A 79 6.89 9.13 -5.83
C ILE A 79 8.41 9.20 -5.96
N ALA A 80 8.96 10.29 -6.49
CA ALA A 80 10.41 10.46 -6.63
C ALA A 80 11.13 10.42 -5.28
N ALA A 81 10.63 11.14 -4.27
CA ALA A 81 11.19 11.12 -2.93
C ALA A 81 11.14 9.72 -2.30
N THR A 82 10.02 9.00 -2.46
CA THR A 82 9.87 7.62 -1.99
C THR A 82 10.87 6.67 -2.67
N ARG A 83 11.11 6.83 -3.98
CA ARG A 83 12.10 6.04 -4.71
C ARG A 83 13.53 6.33 -4.28
N VAL A 84 13.86 7.56 -3.91
CA VAL A 84 15.19 7.87 -3.35
C VAL A 84 15.42 7.07 -2.07
N ARG A 85 14.41 6.97 -1.20
CA ARG A 85 14.50 6.17 0.04
C ARG A 85 14.50 4.65 -0.23
N TYR A 86 13.70 4.20 -1.18
CA TYR A 86 13.44 2.79 -1.48
C TYR A 86 13.64 2.46 -2.97
N PRO A 87 14.87 2.56 -3.50
CA PRO A 87 15.13 2.52 -4.95
C PRO A 87 14.77 1.20 -5.62
N ASN A 88 14.84 0.10 -4.88
CA ASN A 88 14.65 -1.25 -5.39
C ASN A 88 13.32 -1.90 -4.94
N LYS A 89 12.42 -1.14 -4.31
CA LYS A 89 11.13 -1.67 -3.85
C LYS A 89 10.02 -1.35 -4.84
N PRO A 90 9.14 -2.31 -5.17
CA PRO A 90 7.86 -1.99 -5.79
C PRO A 90 7.09 -0.99 -4.91
N LEU A 91 6.34 -0.11 -5.55
CA LEU A 91 5.51 0.88 -4.87
C LEU A 91 4.02 0.58 -5.10
N ILE A 92 3.23 0.62 -4.04
CA ILE A 92 1.79 0.83 -4.11
C ILE A 92 1.54 2.32 -3.91
N VAL A 93 0.78 2.93 -4.80
CA VAL A 93 0.32 4.31 -4.63
C VAL A 93 -1.14 4.25 -4.23
N GLU A 94 -1.43 4.70 -3.01
CA GLU A 94 -2.79 4.81 -2.48
C GLU A 94 -3.21 6.27 -2.52
N VAL A 95 -4.39 6.55 -3.07
CA VAL A 95 -4.87 7.91 -3.26
C VAL A 95 -6.32 8.08 -2.80
N SER A 96 -6.64 9.28 -2.36
CA SER A 96 -8.02 9.73 -2.18
C SER A 96 -8.08 11.25 -2.25
N ALA A 97 -9.20 11.81 -2.69
CA ALA A 97 -9.36 13.26 -2.78
C ALA A 97 -10.81 13.70 -2.60
N ALA A 98 -11.01 14.75 -1.81
CA ALA A 98 -12.23 15.55 -1.77
C ALA A 98 -11.89 17.02 -1.93
N GLY A 99 -12.66 17.73 -2.76
CA GLY A 99 -12.42 19.13 -3.08
C GLY A 99 -13.27 19.58 -4.27
N ALA A 100 -12.95 20.74 -4.84
CA ALA A 100 -13.65 21.22 -6.03
C ALA A 100 -13.48 20.23 -7.19
N PRO A 101 -14.54 19.94 -7.99
CA PRO A 101 -14.51 18.94 -9.06
C PRO A 101 -13.31 19.07 -10.02
N GLN A 102 -13.00 20.29 -10.46
CA GLN A 102 -11.89 20.56 -11.38
C GLN A 102 -10.53 20.31 -10.73
N GLN A 103 -10.36 20.69 -9.46
CA GLN A 103 -9.13 20.44 -8.70
C GLN A 103 -8.91 18.93 -8.55
N LYS A 104 -9.96 18.19 -8.15
CA LYS A 104 -9.96 16.72 -8.01
C LYS A 104 -9.59 16.03 -9.32
N ALA A 105 -10.26 16.37 -10.42
CA ALA A 105 -9.99 15.81 -11.74
C ALA A 105 -8.56 16.11 -12.23
N GLN A 106 -8.07 17.33 -12.03
CA GLN A 106 -6.71 17.71 -12.41
C GLN A 106 -5.67 16.92 -11.60
N TRP A 107 -5.88 16.77 -10.30
CA TRP A 107 -4.97 16.02 -9.44
C TRP A 107 -4.98 14.51 -9.77
N LEU A 108 -6.14 13.92 -10.02
CA LEU A 108 -6.25 12.54 -10.51
C LEU A 108 -5.50 12.32 -11.83
N THR A 109 -5.54 13.30 -12.72
CA THR A 109 -4.75 13.28 -13.96
C THR A 109 -3.25 13.28 -13.65
N GLN A 110 -2.79 14.10 -12.69
CA GLN A 110 -1.39 14.11 -12.26
C GLN A 110 -0.97 12.78 -11.62
N VAL A 111 -1.85 12.15 -10.82
CA VAL A 111 -1.63 10.82 -10.25
C VAL A 111 -1.41 9.80 -11.35
N GLY A 112 -2.32 9.71 -12.32
CA GLY A 112 -2.21 8.76 -13.42
C GLY A 112 -0.93 8.94 -14.23
N GLN A 113 -0.59 10.19 -14.56
CA GLN A 113 0.66 10.48 -15.26
C GLN A 113 1.90 10.14 -14.43
N ALA A 114 1.87 10.38 -13.12
CA ALA A 114 2.98 10.05 -12.23
C ALA A 114 3.16 8.53 -12.11
N VAL A 115 2.07 7.78 -11.96
CA VAL A 115 2.10 6.30 -11.94
C VAL A 115 2.63 5.75 -13.27
N HIS A 116 2.07 6.21 -14.40
CA HIS A 116 2.45 5.72 -15.72
C HIS A 116 3.94 5.95 -16.04
N ARG A 117 4.50 7.11 -15.64
CA ARG A 117 5.93 7.43 -15.86
C ARG A 117 6.88 6.67 -14.93
N ASN A 118 6.38 5.96 -13.92
CA ASN A 118 7.18 5.30 -12.90
C ASN A 118 7.00 3.77 -12.95
N GLY A 119 7.78 3.08 -13.79
CA GLY A 119 7.65 1.63 -14.06
C GLY A 119 7.84 0.66 -12.89
N GLY A 120 8.16 1.14 -11.68
CA GLY A 120 8.16 0.33 -10.46
C GLY A 120 6.94 0.57 -9.56
N VAL A 121 5.90 1.26 -10.03
CA VAL A 121 4.61 1.31 -9.34
C VAL A 121 3.86 0.05 -9.72
N PHE A 122 3.62 -0.80 -8.72
CA PHE A 122 2.98 -2.10 -8.87
C PHE A 122 1.45 -2.00 -8.87
N ALA A 123 0.89 -1.09 -8.08
CA ALA A 123 -0.55 -0.87 -8.01
C ALA A 123 -0.90 0.59 -7.71
N LEU A 124 -2.08 0.99 -8.17
CA LEU A 124 -2.77 2.23 -7.80
C LEU A 124 -4.09 1.84 -7.10
N ILE A 125 -4.29 2.33 -5.88
CA ILE A 125 -5.50 2.10 -5.08
C ILE A 125 -6.20 3.44 -4.88
N TYR A 126 -7.51 3.50 -5.10
CA TYR A 126 -8.33 4.67 -4.79
C TYR A 126 -9.31 4.37 -3.65
N HIS A 127 -9.38 5.25 -2.64
CA HIS A 127 -10.40 5.17 -1.58
C HIS A 127 -11.61 6.04 -1.93
N GLU A 128 -12.78 5.40 -2.04
CA GLU A 128 -14.05 6.05 -2.40
C GLU A 128 -14.71 6.85 -1.27
N GLY A 129 -14.28 6.67 -0.02
CA GLY A 129 -14.88 7.26 1.17
C GLY A 129 -13.95 8.20 1.92
N SER A 130 -14.53 8.93 2.87
CA SER A 130 -13.77 9.79 3.77
C SER A 130 -12.88 8.95 4.69
N PRO A 131 -11.67 9.42 5.04
CA PRO A 131 -10.88 8.80 6.11
C PRO A 131 -11.49 9.02 7.51
N ASP A 132 -12.51 9.88 7.65
CA ASP A 132 -13.25 10.07 8.89
C ASP A 132 -14.25 8.92 9.12
N ILE A 133 -14.04 8.17 10.22
CA ILE A 133 -14.87 7.02 10.62
C ILE A 133 -16.31 7.42 11.01
N THR A 134 -16.57 8.71 11.21
CA THR A 134 -17.89 9.27 11.54
C THR A 134 -18.50 10.07 10.38
N ALA A 135 -17.91 10.00 9.19
CA ALA A 135 -18.40 10.74 8.03
C ALA A 135 -19.85 10.40 7.69
N THR A 136 -20.63 11.44 7.38
CA THR A 136 -21.96 11.28 6.81
C THR A 136 -21.89 10.77 5.38
N ASP A 137 -22.99 10.25 4.85
CA ASP A 137 -23.08 9.82 3.45
C ASP A 137 -22.72 10.94 2.48
N ALA A 138 -23.13 12.19 2.77
CA ALA A 138 -22.79 13.34 1.94
C ALA A 138 -21.28 13.63 1.95
N VAL A 139 -20.62 13.48 3.10
CA VAL A 139 -19.16 13.61 3.20
C VAL A 139 -18.50 12.47 2.42
N ASN A 140 -18.89 11.21 2.63
CA ASN A 140 -18.35 10.07 1.87
C ASN A 140 -18.53 10.24 0.35
N GLN A 141 -19.69 10.71 -0.10
CA GLN A 141 -19.97 10.94 -1.51
C GLN A 141 -19.02 12.00 -2.12
N SER A 142 -18.53 12.97 -1.34
CA SER A 142 -17.56 13.96 -1.85
C SER A 142 -16.19 13.35 -2.19
N TRP A 143 -15.82 12.22 -1.58
CA TRP A 143 -14.59 11.47 -1.85
C TRP A 143 -14.74 10.51 -3.03
N SER A 144 -15.95 10.06 -3.34
CA SER A 144 -16.19 9.09 -4.42
C SER A 144 -15.72 9.59 -5.79
N LEU A 145 -15.21 8.71 -6.65
CA LEU A 145 -14.94 9.07 -8.06
C LEU A 145 -16.20 9.46 -8.83
N THR A 146 -17.36 8.99 -8.37
CA THR A 146 -18.66 9.28 -8.95
C THR A 146 -19.29 10.56 -8.42
N SER A 147 -18.60 11.28 -7.53
CA SER A 147 -19.02 12.58 -7.00
C SER A 147 -19.31 13.60 -8.10
N ASP A 148 -18.57 13.52 -9.21
CA ASP A 148 -18.71 14.40 -10.35
C ASP A 148 -18.18 13.75 -11.65
N PRO A 149 -18.66 14.19 -12.83
CA PRO A 149 -18.24 13.61 -14.11
C PRO A 149 -16.77 13.85 -14.49
N ALA A 150 -16.13 14.90 -13.96
CA ALA A 150 -14.75 15.25 -14.31
C ALA A 150 -13.77 14.29 -13.63
N SER A 151 -13.97 14.01 -12.34
CA SER A 151 -13.21 13.04 -11.56
C SER A 151 -13.34 11.63 -12.14
N LEU A 152 -14.57 11.20 -12.47
CA LEU A 152 -14.82 9.90 -13.08
C LEU A 152 -14.10 9.76 -14.44
N ARG A 153 -14.16 10.80 -15.28
CA ARG A 153 -13.47 10.81 -16.58
C ARG A 153 -11.95 10.74 -16.40
N ALA A 154 -11.40 11.48 -15.45
CA ALA A 154 -9.97 11.45 -15.16
C ALA A 154 -9.54 10.04 -14.75
N MET A 155 -10.23 9.38 -13.81
CA MET A 155 -9.86 8.03 -13.39
C MET A 155 -10.03 7.00 -14.52
N ARG A 156 -11.09 7.09 -15.33
CA ARG A 156 -11.25 6.22 -16.51
C ARG A 156 -10.07 6.34 -17.47
N ALA A 157 -9.55 7.55 -17.68
CA ALA A 157 -8.35 7.76 -18.47
C ALA A 157 -7.12 7.12 -17.82
N VAL A 158 -6.95 7.25 -16.49
CA VAL A 158 -5.88 6.55 -15.77
C VAL A 158 -5.95 5.05 -16.01
N VAL A 159 -7.09 4.42 -15.72
CA VAL A 159 -7.31 2.98 -15.91
C VAL A 159 -7.05 2.56 -17.36
N GLY A 160 -7.49 3.36 -18.34
CA GLY A 160 -7.23 3.11 -19.75
C GLY A 160 -5.75 3.16 -20.16
N THR A 161 -4.89 3.78 -19.36
CA THR A 161 -3.43 3.82 -19.60
C THR A 161 -2.63 2.80 -18.79
N LEU A 162 -3.28 2.11 -17.85
CA LEU A 162 -2.64 1.04 -17.10
C LEU A 162 -2.69 -0.23 -17.95
N THR A 163 -1.52 -0.68 -18.42
CA THR A 163 -1.41 -1.97 -19.07
C THR A 163 -1.59 -3.04 -18.00
N PRO A 164 -2.52 -4.01 -18.15
CA PRO A 164 -2.49 -5.20 -17.32
C PRO A 164 -1.13 -5.86 -17.50
N SER A 165 -0.36 -6.03 -16.43
CA SER A 165 0.83 -6.87 -16.49
C SER A 165 0.37 -8.24 -16.98
N LYS A 166 0.82 -8.67 -18.16
CA LYS A 166 0.82 -10.10 -18.48
C LYS A 166 1.62 -10.73 -17.35
N SER A 167 0.98 -11.56 -16.53
CA SER A 167 1.66 -12.34 -15.50
C SER A 167 2.69 -13.23 -16.20
N THR A 168 3.90 -12.74 -16.41
CA THR A 168 5.06 -13.59 -16.53
C THR A 168 5.32 -14.07 -15.12
N ASN A 169 4.98 -15.33 -14.83
CA ASN A 169 5.40 -15.99 -13.61
C ASN A 169 6.88 -15.63 -13.38
N PRO A 170 7.27 -15.11 -12.19
CA PRO A 170 8.68 -15.06 -11.86
C PRO A 170 9.24 -16.48 -12.01
N PRO A 171 10.47 -16.65 -12.55
CA PRO A 171 11.09 -17.97 -12.57
C PRO A 171 11.02 -18.52 -11.16
N ALA A 172 10.46 -19.73 -11.03
CA ALA A 172 10.39 -20.44 -9.76
C ALA A 172 11.77 -20.33 -9.10
N ARG A 173 11.85 -19.58 -8.00
CA ARG A 173 13.05 -19.54 -7.19
C ARG A 173 13.24 -20.98 -6.74
N ASN A 174 14.24 -21.68 -7.30
CA ASN A 174 14.51 -23.11 -7.09
C ASN A 174 14.21 -23.51 -5.64
N LEU A 175 13.01 -24.05 -5.44
CA LEU A 175 12.64 -24.71 -4.20
C LEU A 175 13.37 -26.06 -4.26
N PRO A 176 14.19 -26.43 -3.26
CA PRO A 176 14.68 -27.78 -3.19
C PRO A 176 13.49 -28.73 -2.98
N HIS A 177 13.01 -29.32 -4.09
CA HIS A 177 12.20 -30.52 -4.07
C HIS A 177 13.09 -31.71 -3.73
N ASN A 178 13.18 -32.04 -2.44
CA ASN A 178 13.17 -33.43 -1.94
C ASN A 178 13.35 -33.43 -0.41
N GLN A 179 12.24 -33.43 0.31
CA GLN A 179 12.13 -34.08 1.60
C GLN A 179 10.78 -34.82 1.57
N PRO A 180 10.76 -36.17 1.55
CA PRO A 180 9.50 -36.90 1.64
C PRO A 180 8.84 -36.58 2.98
N ILE A 181 7.54 -36.27 2.93
CA ILE A 181 6.70 -36.08 4.10
C ILE A 181 6.62 -37.44 4.80
N ALA A 182 7.21 -37.56 5.99
CA ALA A 182 7.01 -38.72 6.83
C ALA A 182 5.55 -38.75 7.28
N GLU A 183 4.80 -39.76 6.82
CA GLU A 183 3.49 -40.11 7.35
C GLU A 183 3.64 -40.50 8.82
N HIS A 184 3.28 -39.60 9.74
CA HIS A 184 2.99 -40.00 11.12
C HIS A 184 1.54 -40.52 11.20
N LYS A 185 1.38 -41.82 10.96
CA LYS A 185 0.26 -42.58 11.53
C LYS A 185 0.44 -42.62 13.05
N SER A 186 -0.38 -41.86 13.78
CA SER A 186 -0.63 -42.15 15.20
C SER A 186 -1.99 -42.80 15.33
N ILE A 187 -1.93 -44.09 15.66
CA ILE A 187 -3.02 -44.93 16.12
C ILE A 187 -3.40 -44.46 17.52
N LEU A 188 -4.67 -44.13 17.74
CA LEU A 188 -5.26 -44.12 19.07
C LEU A 188 -6.46 -45.07 19.04
N ASN A 189 -6.20 -46.31 19.48
CA ASN A 189 -7.24 -47.22 19.97
C ASN A 189 -7.58 -46.77 21.40
N VAL A 190 -8.86 -46.53 21.66
CA VAL A 190 -9.41 -46.41 23.01
C VAL A 190 -10.65 -47.28 23.09
N ALA A 191 -10.57 -48.36 23.87
CA ALA A 191 -11.65 -49.11 24.55
C ALA A 191 -11.03 -50.44 25.06
N PRO A 192 -11.49 -51.01 26.18
CA PRO A 192 -12.84 -50.92 26.75
C PRO A 192 -13.02 -49.85 27.84
#